data_AF-A0A067QR55-F1
#
_entry.id   AF-A0A067QR55-F1
#
_cell.length_a   1.000
_cell.length_b   1.000
_cell.length_c   1.000
_cell.angle_alpha   90.00
_cell.angle_beta   90.00
_cell.angle_gamma   90.00
#
_symmetry.space_group_name_H-M   'P 1'
#
loop_
_entity.id
_entity.type
_entity.pdbx_description
1 polymer ?
#
loop_
_entity_poly.entity_id
_entity_poly.type
_entity_poly.pdbx_seq_one_letter_code
_entity_poly.pdbx_strand_id
1 'polypeptide(L)'
;MSSSAAKSGQTLPASRARATLSRAFSPMLYESASVDSGNPTNSVSRSSRATALSFLDEFPSVVDALPLSYRESLRGPLKRLYNLSNKAGDVSSLLHRLGVHKVDGTWPSQLLGVHLPSLQVSKEYLEAAPNATQGLSVAHDIYRKEALSNLITIKETELAWIESQLEPQVFLATFSTIIDGIYHNLSVKWKIPKFVTNDNNEMSVTAWEDSSILQEEHDRLLYDVVHFGIRVIEISRTITQLRAHKIKSKEKVKEISEVEMGDDTATTASMRKLVAEEFKKLATKSTPPTAGPSKEKGKGKKSQSSASRQTRENANARKKGNLPTPRGKRPPSAPQKGKGKGKQT
;
A
#
# COMPACT_ATOMS: atom_id res chain seq x y z
N MET A 1 -30.18 -40.38 18.83
CA MET A 1 -29.98 -40.76 17.41
C MET A 1 -30.85 -39.80 16.60
N SER A 2 -30.46 -39.01 15.61
CA SER A 2 -29.21 -38.62 14.93
C SER A 2 -29.58 -37.30 14.21
N SER A 3 -28.82 -36.21 14.39
CA SER A 3 -27.75 -35.73 13.50
C SER A 3 -28.18 -35.01 12.21
N SER A 4 -27.55 -33.83 12.00
CA SER A 4 -27.07 -33.26 10.72
C SER A 4 -28.04 -32.36 9.93
N ALA A 5 -27.65 -31.29 9.24
CA ALA A 5 -26.56 -30.31 9.31
C ALA A 5 -26.88 -29.24 8.22
N ALA A 6 -26.34 -28.03 8.39
CA ALA A 6 -26.52 -26.85 7.55
C ALA A 6 -25.87 -26.91 6.15
N LYS A 7 -26.30 -25.98 5.26
CA LYS A 7 -25.50 -25.10 4.32
C LYS A 7 -26.33 -24.73 3.09
N SER A 8 -26.18 -23.61 2.39
CA SER A 8 -25.44 -22.35 2.52
C SER A 8 -25.69 -21.66 1.18
N GLY A 9 -26.27 -20.46 1.19
CA GLY A 9 -26.43 -19.64 -0.02
C GLY A 9 -25.07 -19.23 -0.59
N GLN A 10 -24.94 -19.29 -1.92
CA GLN A 10 -23.87 -18.61 -2.64
C GLN A 10 -24.31 -17.19 -2.95
N THR A 11 -23.89 -16.23 -2.12
CA THR A 11 -23.81 -14.82 -2.49
C THR A 11 -22.45 -14.58 -3.12
N LEU A 12 -22.43 -14.20 -4.40
CA LEU A 12 -21.25 -13.67 -5.06
C LEU A 12 -20.76 -12.40 -4.32
N PRO A 13 -19.45 -12.23 -4.07
CA PRO A 13 -18.96 -11.09 -3.32
C PRO A 13 -18.98 -9.82 -4.18
N ALA A 14 -19.95 -8.95 -3.90
CA ALA A 14 -20.13 -7.63 -4.51
C ALA A 14 -18.92 -6.68 -4.38
N SER A 15 -17.90 -7.03 -3.59
CA SER A 15 -16.66 -6.25 -3.45
C SER A 15 -15.70 -6.41 -4.63
N ARG A 16 -15.71 -7.55 -5.34
CA ARG A 16 -14.85 -7.75 -6.52
C ARG A 16 -15.41 -7.08 -7.78
N ALA A 17 -16.73 -7.09 -7.94
CA ALA A 17 -17.40 -6.47 -9.09
C ALA A 17 -17.26 -4.94 -9.11
N ARG A 18 -17.31 -4.29 -7.93
CA ARG A 18 -17.07 -2.85 -7.80
C ARG A 18 -15.63 -2.47 -8.14
N ALA A 19 -14.64 -3.26 -7.69
CA ALA A 19 -13.24 -3.03 -8.01
C ALA A 19 -12.91 -3.23 -9.50
N THR A 20 -13.58 -4.16 -10.19
CA THR A 20 -13.40 -4.36 -11.64
C THR A 20 -14.11 -3.31 -12.49
N LEU A 21 -15.28 -2.82 -12.07
CA LEU A 21 -15.97 -1.72 -12.76
C LEU A 21 -15.24 -0.38 -12.52
N SER A 22 -14.78 -0.08 -11.31
CA SER A 22 -13.94 1.12 -11.10
C SER A 22 -12.62 1.04 -11.89
N ARG A 23 -12.01 -0.15 -12.01
CA ARG A 23 -10.78 -0.35 -12.81
C ARG A 23 -10.97 -0.19 -14.32
N ALA A 24 -12.10 -0.63 -14.89
CA ALA A 24 -12.34 -0.54 -16.33
C ALA A 24 -12.72 0.88 -16.79
N PHE A 25 -13.30 1.69 -15.91
CA PHE A 25 -13.75 3.04 -16.26
C PHE A 25 -12.69 4.12 -16.02
N SER A 26 -11.72 3.94 -15.13
CA SER A 26 -10.88 5.06 -14.68
C SER A 26 -9.86 5.57 -15.72
N PRO A 27 -9.11 4.74 -16.48
CA PRO A 27 -8.29 5.23 -17.58
C PRO A 27 -9.13 5.85 -18.71
N MET A 28 -10.30 5.24 -18.97
CA MET A 28 -11.25 5.71 -19.98
C MET A 28 -11.89 7.05 -19.59
N LEU A 29 -12.09 7.33 -18.30
CA LEU A 29 -12.55 8.63 -17.79
C LEU A 29 -11.49 9.71 -17.97
N TYR A 30 -10.21 9.38 -17.78
CA TYR A 30 -9.12 10.30 -18.07
C TYR A 30 -9.06 10.62 -19.56
N GLU A 31 -9.16 9.60 -20.41
CA GLU A 31 -9.21 9.76 -21.88
C GLU A 31 -10.44 10.56 -22.32
N SER A 32 -11.63 10.30 -21.76
CA SER A 32 -12.85 11.07 -22.04
C SER A 32 -12.74 12.53 -21.60
N ALA A 33 -12.16 12.82 -20.43
CA ALA A 33 -11.86 14.18 -19.98
C ALA A 33 -10.77 14.86 -20.83
N SER A 34 -10.01 14.06 -21.59
CA SER A 34 -9.00 14.54 -22.52
C SER A 34 -9.60 14.89 -23.90
N VAL A 35 -10.66 14.22 -24.34
CA VAL A 35 -11.27 14.51 -25.67
C VAL A 35 -12.17 15.75 -25.65
N ASP A 36 -12.80 16.07 -24.52
CA ASP A 36 -13.84 17.12 -24.43
C ASP A 36 -13.33 18.58 -24.38
N SER A 37 -12.04 18.82 -24.64
CA SER A 37 -11.47 20.16 -24.51
C SER A 37 -10.45 20.48 -25.60
N GLY A 38 -10.88 21.23 -26.62
CA GLY A 38 -10.00 21.77 -27.67
C GLY A 38 -9.02 22.87 -27.21
N ASN A 39 -8.78 23.03 -25.90
CA ASN A 39 -7.74 23.92 -25.38
C ASN A 39 -7.08 23.31 -24.13
N PRO A 40 -5.79 22.96 -24.16
CA PRO A 40 -5.08 22.33 -23.05
C PRO A 40 -4.98 23.22 -21.80
N THR A 41 -5.12 24.54 -21.95
CA THR A 41 -5.01 25.53 -20.87
C THR A 41 -6.33 25.81 -20.14
N ASN A 42 -7.46 25.31 -20.65
CA ASN A 42 -8.75 25.52 -20.02
C ASN A 42 -8.77 24.92 -18.60
N SER A 43 -9.06 25.75 -17.59
CA SER A 43 -9.03 25.37 -16.17
C SER A 43 -10.06 24.28 -15.83
N VAL A 44 -11.22 24.29 -16.48
CA VAL A 44 -12.29 23.30 -16.25
C VAL A 44 -11.86 21.91 -16.73
N SER A 45 -11.26 21.84 -17.91
CA SER A 45 -10.73 20.57 -18.44
C SER A 45 -9.58 20.03 -17.61
N ARG A 46 -8.67 20.90 -17.16
CA ARG A 46 -7.59 20.52 -16.23
C ARG A 46 -8.13 19.94 -14.93
N SER A 47 -9.14 20.58 -14.33
CA SER A 47 -9.77 20.09 -13.11
C SER A 47 -10.46 18.73 -13.30
N SER A 48 -11.14 18.52 -14.43
CA SER A 48 -11.76 17.24 -14.78
C SER A 48 -10.73 16.11 -14.88
N ARG A 49 -9.61 16.35 -15.60
CA ARG A 49 -8.52 15.36 -15.73
C ARG A 49 -7.84 15.05 -14.40
N ALA A 50 -7.56 16.06 -13.58
CA ALA A 50 -7.03 15.87 -12.23
C ALA A 50 -7.98 15.04 -11.36
N THR A 51 -9.29 15.29 -11.47
CA THR A 51 -10.32 14.50 -10.78
C THR A 51 -10.35 13.05 -11.29
N ALA A 52 -10.24 12.83 -12.59
CA ALA A 52 -10.15 11.48 -13.16
C ALA A 52 -8.92 10.71 -12.64
N LEU A 53 -7.75 11.37 -12.56
CA LEU A 53 -6.55 10.78 -11.96
C LEU A 53 -6.73 10.40 -10.49
N SER A 54 -7.52 11.17 -9.73
CA SER A 54 -7.79 10.89 -8.31
C SER A 54 -8.55 9.58 -8.06
N PHE A 55 -9.21 9.02 -9.07
CA PHE A 55 -9.87 7.71 -8.97
C PHE A 55 -8.92 6.53 -9.17
N LEU A 56 -7.72 6.76 -9.72
CA LEU A 56 -6.75 5.69 -9.98
C LEU A 56 -6.09 5.26 -8.67
N ASP A 57 -6.29 4.02 -8.26
CA ASP A 57 -5.83 3.49 -6.97
C ASP A 57 -4.54 2.66 -7.05
N GLU A 58 -4.07 2.35 -8.26
CA GLU A 58 -2.88 1.53 -8.50
C GLU A 58 -1.87 2.22 -9.42
N PHE A 59 -0.59 2.01 -9.13
CA PHE A 59 0.51 2.57 -9.93
C PHE A 59 0.44 2.23 -11.43
N PRO A 60 0.18 0.96 -11.85
CA PRO A 60 0.05 0.64 -13.27
C PRO A 60 -1.06 1.42 -13.96
N SER A 61 -2.21 1.61 -13.30
CA SER A 61 -3.33 2.37 -13.86
C SER A 61 -2.99 3.85 -14.07
N VAL A 62 -2.17 4.43 -13.19
CA VAL A 62 -1.65 5.79 -13.38
C VAL A 62 -0.73 5.87 -14.59
N VAL A 63 0.13 4.87 -14.79
CA VAL A 63 1.01 4.81 -15.96
C VAL A 63 0.20 4.58 -17.25
N ASP A 64 -0.86 3.77 -17.20
CA ASP A 64 -1.70 3.47 -18.35
C ASP A 64 -2.58 4.67 -18.77
N ALA A 65 -2.80 5.64 -17.89
CA ALA A 65 -3.47 6.90 -18.23
C ALA A 65 -2.55 7.90 -18.96
N LEU A 66 -1.23 7.67 -19.01
CA LEU A 66 -0.31 8.49 -19.80
C LEU A 66 -0.52 8.26 -21.30
N PRO A 67 -0.31 9.29 -22.14
CA PRO A 67 -0.26 9.11 -23.58
C PRO A 67 0.79 8.07 -23.97
N LEU A 68 0.44 7.22 -24.95
CA LEU A 68 1.21 6.02 -25.29
C LEU A 68 2.67 6.35 -25.64
N SER A 69 2.88 7.44 -26.36
CA SER A 69 4.18 7.92 -26.82
C SER A 69 5.16 8.25 -25.69
N TYR A 70 4.65 8.66 -24.53
CA TYR A 70 5.45 9.09 -23.38
C TYR A 70 5.52 8.03 -22.26
N ARG A 71 4.62 7.05 -22.29
CA ARG A 71 4.37 6.10 -21.20
C ARG A 71 5.62 5.35 -20.75
N GLU A 72 6.37 4.76 -21.67
CA GLU A 72 7.54 3.94 -21.32
C GLU A 72 8.67 4.77 -20.71
N SER A 73 8.92 5.96 -21.27
CA SER A 73 9.97 6.86 -20.79
C SER A 73 9.65 7.45 -19.41
N LEU A 74 8.37 7.75 -19.13
CA LEU A 74 7.94 8.29 -17.84
C LEU A 74 7.70 7.22 -16.76
N ARG A 75 7.52 5.94 -17.15
CA ARG A 75 7.29 4.84 -16.20
C ARG A 75 8.42 4.71 -15.17
N GLY A 76 9.68 4.76 -15.60
CA GLY A 76 10.85 4.66 -14.72
C GLY A 76 10.91 5.79 -13.68
N PRO A 77 10.89 7.06 -14.11
CA PRO A 77 10.83 8.22 -13.24
C PRO A 77 9.64 8.21 -12.25
N LEU A 78 8.42 7.86 -12.70
CA LEU A 78 7.26 7.73 -11.82
C LEU A 78 7.44 6.59 -10.80
N LYS A 79 8.00 5.45 -11.21
CA LYS A 79 8.31 4.34 -10.30
C LYS A 79 9.34 4.74 -9.24
N ARG A 80 10.30 5.61 -9.58
CA ARG A 80 11.25 6.16 -8.62
C ARG A 80 10.54 6.99 -7.56
N LEU A 81 9.61 7.88 -7.93
CA LEU A 81 8.79 8.64 -6.98
C LEU A 81 7.98 7.72 -6.07
N TYR A 82 7.31 6.72 -6.64
CA TYR A 82 6.55 5.73 -5.88
C TYR A 82 7.40 5.04 -4.81
N ASN A 83 8.59 4.57 -5.20
CA ASN A 83 9.51 3.89 -4.29
C ASN A 83 10.06 4.83 -3.21
N LEU A 84 10.36 6.08 -3.57
CA LEU A 84 10.88 7.10 -2.65
C LEU A 84 9.82 7.47 -1.60
N SER A 85 8.56 7.58 -2.01
CA SER A 85 7.43 7.79 -1.10
C SER A 85 7.19 6.60 -0.15
N ASN A 86 7.32 5.36 -0.64
CA ASN A 86 7.27 4.19 0.26
C ASN A 86 8.40 4.21 1.29
N LYS A 87 9.62 4.58 0.89
CA LYS A 87 10.76 4.74 1.81
C LYS A 87 10.49 5.80 2.86
N ALA A 88 9.86 6.93 2.49
CA ALA A 88 9.43 7.94 3.47
C ALA A 88 8.53 7.33 4.55
N GLY A 89 7.58 6.48 4.14
CA GLY A 89 6.70 5.74 5.04
C GLY A 89 7.46 4.80 5.99
N ASP A 90 8.42 4.04 5.47
CA ASP A 90 9.24 3.12 6.25
C ASP A 90 10.14 3.86 7.27
N VAL A 91 10.74 4.98 6.85
CA VAL A 91 11.57 5.84 7.71
C VAL A 91 10.71 6.49 8.80
N SER A 92 9.54 7.02 8.45
CA SER A 92 8.60 7.62 9.42
C SER A 92 8.13 6.59 10.46
N SER A 93 7.82 5.36 10.04
CA SER A 93 7.50 4.23 10.93
C SER A 93 8.64 3.88 11.87
N LEU A 94 9.88 3.86 11.37
CA LEU A 94 11.06 3.61 12.19
C LEU A 94 11.30 4.74 13.20
N LEU A 95 11.20 5.99 12.77
CA LEU A 95 11.33 7.18 13.63
C LEU A 95 10.31 7.13 14.78
N HIS A 96 9.05 6.82 14.47
CA HIS A 96 8.02 6.64 15.48
C HIS A 96 8.40 5.57 16.51
N ARG A 97 8.89 4.40 16.08
CA ARG A 97 9.36 3.34 16.98
C ARG A 97 10.56 3.75 17.84
N LEU A 98 11.51 4.50 17.28
CA LEU A 98 12.64 5.04 18.04
C LEU A 98 12.17 6.06 19.08
N GLY A 99 11.17 6.88 18.74
CA GLY A 99 10.52 7.81 19.67
C GLY A 99 9.86 7.08 20.84
N VAL A 100 9.15 5.99 20.58
CA VAL A 100 8.55 5.13 21.62
C VAL A 100 9.64 4.58 22.55
N HIS A 101 10.73 4.03 22.01
CA HIS A 101 11.85 3.56 22.84
C HIS A 101 12.44 4.66 23.73
N LYS A 102 12.58 5.87 23.20
CA LYS A 102 13.07 7.03 23.97
C LYS A 102 12.13 7.42 25.11
N VAL A 103 10.81 7.36 24.90
CA VAL A 103 9.81 7.66 25.93
C VAL A 103 9.74 6.55 26.98
N ASP A 104 9.73 5.29 26.56
CA ASP A 104 9.60 4.14 27.44
C ASP A 104 10.90 3.81 28.21
N GLY A 105 12.01 4.50 27.89
CA GLY A 105 13.33 4.19 28.43
C GLY A 105 13.86 2.81 28.02
N THR A 106 13.30 2.24 26.94
CA THR A 106 13.72 0.96 26.37
C THR A 106 14.69 1.16 25.22
N TRP A 107 15.32 0.09 24.76
CA TRP A 107 16.38 0.17 23.74
C TRP A 107 15.95 -0.51 22.44
N PRO A 108 16.18 0.12 21.28
CA PRO A 108 15.95 -0.52 19.99
C PRO A 108 16.98 -1.64 19.75
N SER A 109 16.67 -2.57 18.84
CA SER A 109 17.51 -3.75 18.57
C SER A 109 18.95 -3.41 18.20
N GLN A 110 19.19 -2.26 17.57
CA GLN A 110 20.52 -1.77 17.20
C GLN A 110 21.38 -1.44 18.43
N LEU A 111 20.78 -1.00 19.54
CA LEU A 111 21.49 -0.62 20.77
C LEU A 111 21.47 -1.74 21.82
N LEU A 112 20.53 -2.68 21.73
CA LEU A 112 20.48 -3.88 22.58
C LEU A 112 21.73 -4.76 22.49
N GLY A 113 22.40 -4.78 21.34
CA GLY A 113 23.64 -5.54 21.13
C GLY A 113 24.89 -4.88 21.73
N VAL A 114 24.81 -3.64 22.22
CA VAL A 114 25.95 -2.94 22.80
C VAL A 114 26.07 -3.31 24.28
N HIS A 115 26.96 -4.24 24.59
CA HIS A 115 27.18 -4.71 25.95
C HIS A 115 28.11 -3.79 26.75
N LEU A 116 27.88 -3.72 28.06
CA LEU A 116 28.78 -3.08 29.00
C LEU A 116 30.14 -3.78 28.95
N PRO A 117 31.26 -3.05 28.79
CA PRO A 117 32.57 -3.66 28.86
C PRO A 117 32.78 -4.32 30.22
N SER A 118 33.15 -5.60 30.24
CA SER A 118 33.36 -6.35 31.47
C SER A 118 34.84 -6.30 31.85
N LEU A 119 35.19 -5.57 32.91
CA LEU A 119 36.53 -5.62 33.48
C LEU A 119 36.60 -6.75 34.53
N GLN A 120 37.60 -7.62 34.43
CA GLN A 120 37.86 -8.61 35.47
C GLN A 120 38.56 -7.92 36.65
N VAL A 121 37.78 -7.54 37.66
CA VAL A 121 38.28 -6.96 38.90
C VAL A 121 38.45 -8.06 39.94
N SER A 122 39.52 -8.02 40.75
CA SER A 122 39.70 -8.99 41.83
C SER A 122 38.62 -8.84 42.89
N LYS A 123 38.20 -9.95 43.48
CA LYS A 123 37.13 -9.97 44.48
C LYS A 123 37.47 -9.13 45.72
N GLU A 124 38.71 -9.24 46.18
CA GLU A 124 39.25 -8.49 47.32
C GLU A 124 39.16 -6.97 47.12
N TYR A 125 39.41 -6.50 45.89
CA TYR A 125 39.30 -5.09 45.56
C TYR A 125 37.85 -4.61 45.47
N LEU A 126 36.93 -5.43 44.96
CA LEU A 126 35.49 -5.11 44.96
C LEU A 126 34.90 -5.07 46.39
N GLU A 127 35.43 -5.88 47.31
CA GLU A 127 35.05 -5.83 48.73
C GLU A 127 35.55 -4.52 49.39
N ALA A 128 36.72 -4.02 49.01
CA ALA A 128 37.27 -2.74 49.49
C ALA A 128 36.68 -1.50 48.80
N ALA A 129 36.25 -1.63 47.53
CA ALA A 129 35.74 -0.55 46.70
C ALA A 129 34.53 -1.02 45.86
N PRO A 130 33.33 -1.10 46.47
CA PRO A 130 32.14 -1.66 45.81
C PRO A 130 31.68 -0.87 44.57
N ASN A 131 32.04 0.41 44.48
CA ASN A 131 31.63 1.31 43.38
C ASN A 131 32.68 1.40 42.25
N ALA A 132 33.74 0.58 42.27
CA ALA A 132 34.85 0.69 41.32
C ALA A 132 34.44 0.59 39.84
N THR A 133 33.36 -0.13 39.52
CA THR A 133 32.83 -0.30 38.15
C THR A 133 31.67 0.63 37.82
N GLN A 134 31.19 1.43 38.78
CA GLN A 134 30.00 2.26 38.61
C GLN A 134 30.22 3.33 37.52
N GLY A 135 31.42 3.91 37.44
CA GLY A 135 31.77 4.88 36.40
C GLY A 135 31.64 4.32 34.98
N LEU A 136 31.94 3.03 34.80
CA LEU A 136 31.81 2.36 33.50
C LEU A 136 30.34 2.13 33.13
N SER A 137 29.50 1.78 34.10
CA SER A 137 28.05 1.67 33.91
C SER A 137 27.43 3.02 33.53
N VAL A 138 27.81 4.10 34.22
CA VAL A 138 27.33 5.45 33.94
C VAL A 138 27.75 5.90 32.54
N ALA A 139 29.01 5.68 32.14
CA ALA A 139 29.49 6.00 30.81
C ALA A 139 28.75 5.23 29.71
N HIS A 140 28.44 3.95 29.94
CA HIS A 140 27.68 3.13 29.00
C HIS A 140 26.23 3.61 28.85
N ASP A 141 25.59 4.01 29.94
CA ASP A 141 24.24 4.59 29.90
C ASP A 141 24.19 5.91 29.14
N ILE A 142 25.19 6.79 29.35
CA ILE A 142 25.34 8.05 28.59
C ILE A 142 25.47 7.74 27.10
N TYR A 143 26.39 6.84 26.74
CA TYR A 143 26.58 6.43 25.35
C TYR A 143 25.27 5.94 24.71
N ARG A 144 24.51 5.06 25.37
CA ARG A 144 23.27 4.52 24.81
C ARG A 144 22.20 5.61 24.59
N LYS A 145 22.08 6.56 25.52
CA LYS A 145 21.13 7.70 25.41
C LYS A 145 21.51 8.63 24.27
N GLU A 146 22.80 8.96 24.14
CA GLU A 146 23.32 9.80 23.06
C GLU A 146 23.18 9.10 21.71
N ALA A 147 23.55 7.82 21.62
CA ALA A 147 23.42 7.04 20.41
C ALA A 147 21.96 6.94 19.93
N LEU A 148 21.00 6.74 20.85
CA LEU A 148 19.57 6.76 20.52
C LEU A 148 19.13 8.12 19.99
N SER A 149 19.56 9.21 20.63
CA SER A 149 19.23 10.57 20.19
C SER A 149 19.81 10.88 18.82
N ASN A 150 21.07 10.52 18.57
CA ASN A 150 21.72 10.68 17.27
C ASN A 150 21.03 9.85 16.18
N LEU A 151 20.60 8.62 16.50
CA LEU A 151 19.86 7.79 15.56
C LEU A 151 18.53 8.44 15.15
N ILE A 152 17.83 9.06 16.10
CA ILE A 152 16.60 9.82 15.82
C ILE A 152 16.92 11.00 14.90
N THR A 153 17.93 11.81 15.21
CA THR A 153 18.33 12.96 14.38
C THR A 153 18.70 12.55 12.96
N ILE A 154 19.43 11.44 12.80
CA ILE A 154 19.78 10.89 11.47
C ILE A 154 18.52 10.50 10.70
N LYS A 155 17.53 9.89 11.35
CA LYS A 155 16.27 9.50 10.69
C LYS A 155 15.35 10.67 10.41
N GLU A 156 15.35 11.72 11.25
CA GLU A 156 14.64 12.98 10.99
C GLU A 156 15.22 13.69 9.76
N THR A 157 16.55 13.81 9.68
CA THR A 157 17.23 14.43 8.53
C THR A 157 17.09 13.61 7.25
N GLU A 158 17.15 12.28 7.33
CA GLU A 158 16.84 11.39 6.20
C GLU A 158 15.40 11.59 5.71
N LEU A 159 14.42 11.66 6.62
CA LEU A 159 13.02 11.89 6.25
C LEU A 159 12.84 13.25 5.57
N ALA A 160 13.40 14.32 6.13
CA ALA A 160 13.34 15.67 5.54
C ALA A 160 13.98 15.70 4.14
N TRP A 161 15.12 15.01 3.95
CA TRP A 161 15.73 14.88 2.63
C TRP A 161 14.80 14.13 1.65
N ILE A 162 14.22 13.00 2.05
CA ILE A 162 13.27 12.25 1.20
C ILE A 162 12.06 13.13 0.83
N GLU A 163 11.50 13.87 1.79
CA GLU A 163 10.36 14.76 1.56
C GLU A 163 10.71 15.89 0.58
N SER A 164 11.90 16.48 0.67
CA SER A 164 12.37 17.49 -0.30
C SER A 164 12.41 16.93 -1.73
N GLN A 165 12.73 15.64 -1.91
CA GLN A 165 12.76 14.99 -3.23
C GLN A 165 11.36 14.66 -3.76
N LEU A 166 10.34 14.66 -2.91
CA LEU A 166 8.94 14.44 -3.29
C LEU A 166 8.21 15.74 -3.63
N GLU A 167 8.87 16.89 -3.54
CA GLU A 167 8.27 18.17 -3.89
C GLU A 167 8.02 18.29 -5.40
N PRO A 168 6.84 18.81 -5.82
CA PRO A 168 6.51 19.01 -7.23
C PRO A 168 7.57 19.72 -8.05
N GLN A 169 8.23 20.72 -7.47
CA GLN A 169 9.24 21.53 -8.14
C GLN A 169 10.47 20.70 -8.53
N VAL A 170 10.86 19.74 -7.69
CA VAL A 170 12.06 18.91 -7.91
C VAL A 170 11.83 17.89 -9.01
N PHE A 171 10.71 17.16 -8.95
CA PHE A 171 10.47 16.10 -9.93
C PHE A 171 9.93 16.63 -11.27
N LEU A 172 9.26 17.80 -11.28
CA LEU A 172 8.79 18.44 -12.50
C LEU A 172 9.95 18.71 -13.47
N ALA A 173 11.08 19.23 -13.00
CA ALA A 173 12.24 19.52 -13.84
C ALA A 173 12.78 18.26 -14.55
N THR A 174 12.76 17.12 -13.86
CA THR A 174 13.17 15.84 -14.46
C THR A 174 12.16 15.38 -15.49
N PHE A 175 10.86 15.52 -15.20
CA PHE A 175 9.80 15.06 -16.10
C PHE A 175 9.66 15.92 -17.36
N SER A 176 9.72 17.25 -17.22
CA SER A 176 9.63 18.17 -18.36
C SER A 176 10.75 17.90 -19.35
N THR A 177 12.00 17.74 -18.88
CA THR A 177 13.14 17.42 -19.74
C THR A 177 12.92 16.14 -20.57
N ILE A 178 12.31 15.11 -19.96
CA ILE A 178 11.99 13.85 -20.65
C ILE A 178 10.88 14.06 -21.69
N ILE A 179 9.83 14.79 -21.32
CA ILE A 179 8.69 15.11 -22.19
C ILE A 179 9.17 15.93 -23.40
N ASP A 180 9.93 17.00 -23.18
CA ASP A 180 10.49 17.85 -24.23
C ASP A 180 11.38 17.04 -25.19
N GLY A 181 12.22 16.16 -24.64
CA GLY A 181 13.09 15.28 -25.42
C GLY A 181 12.31 14.30 -26.30
N ILE A 182 11.20 13.75 -25.80
CA ILE A 182 10.33 12.85 -26.58
C ILE A 182 9.59 13.64 -27.66
N TYR A 183 9.06 14.81 -27.31
CA TYR A 183 8.36 15.67 -28.26
C TYR A 183 9.27 16.06 -29.43
N HIS A 184 10.50 16.49 -29.16
CA HIS A 184 11.48 16.81 -30.21
C HIS A 184 11.77 15.61 -31.12
N ASN A 185 11.89 14.41 -30.56
CA ASN A 185 12.11 13.19 -31.35
C ASN A 185 10.89 12.80 -32.20
N LEU A 186 9.68 13.08 -31.73
CA LEU A 186 8.44 12.77 -32.44
C LEU A 186 8.11 13.81 -33.51
N SER A 187 8.32 15.11 -33.24
CA SER A 187 8.02 16.19 -34.19
C SER A 187 8.85 16.07 -35.48
N VAL A 188 10.10 15.61 -35.38
CA VAL A 188 10.94 15.32 -36.55
C VAL A 188 10.36 14.19 -37.42
N LYS A 189 9.74 13.18 -36.80
CA LYS A 189 9.25 11.98 -37.49
C LYS A 189 7.81 12.12 -37.99
N TRP A 190 6.98 12.85 -37.26
CA TRP A 190 5.54 12.91 -37.45
C TRP A 190 5.16 14.26 -38.04
N LYS A 191 5.36 14.38 -39.35
CA LYS A 191 4.90 15.52 -40.13
C LYS A 191 3.62 15.17 -40.85
N ILE A 192 2.71 16.13 -40.91
CA ILE A 192 1.43 16.00 -41.60
C ILE A 192 1.51 16.76 -42.93
N PRO A 193 1.06 16.16 -44.05
CA PRO A 193 1.02 16.86 -45.32
C PRO A 193 -0.07 17.94 -45.29
N LYS A 194 0.31 19.15 -45.70
CA LYS A 194 -0.63 20.25 -45.95
C LYS A 194 -1.13 20.17 -47.38
N PHE A 195 -2.44 20.01 -47.53
CA PHE A 195 -3.10 19.99 -48.83
C PHE A 195 -3.61 21.38 -49.18
N VAL A 196 -3.33 21.82 -50.41
CA VAL A 196 -3.96 22.99 -51.02
C VAL A 196 -4.71 22.52 -52.26
N THR A 197 -5.92 23.05 -52.46
CA THR A 197 -6.72 22.77 -53.65
C THR A 197 -6.40 23.85 -54.67
N ASN A 198 -5.89 23.44 -55.83
CA ASN A 198 -5.60 24.37 -56.92
C ASN A 198 -6.91 24.79 -57.63
N ASP A 199 -6.85 25.82 -58.48
CA ASP A 199 -7.99 26.38 -59.22
C ASP A 199 -8.76 25.35 -60.08
N ASN A 200 -8.15 24.19 -60.37
CA ASN A 200 -8.74 23.07 -61.10
C ASN A 200 -9.43 22.02 -60.20
N ASN A 201 -9.66 22.31 -58.91
CA ASN A 201 -10.18 21.37 -57.91
C ASN A 201 -9.28 20.13 -57.63
N GLU A 202 -8.02 20.17 -58.02
CA GLU A 202 -7.06 19.10 -57.73
C GLU A 202 -6.34 19.37 -56.40
N MET A 203 -6.35 18.40 -55.48
CA MET A 203 -5.60 18.46 -54.23
C MET A 203 -4.14 18.10 -54.47
N SER A 204 -3.23 19.00 -54.13
CA SER A 204 -1.79 18.75 -54.16
C SER A 204 -1.17 18.98 -52.78
N VAL A 205 -0.15 18.20 -52.44
CA VAL A 205 0.61 18.37 -51.19
C VAL A 205 1.63 19.49 -51.39
N THR A 206 1.48 20.58 -50.64
CA THR A 206 2.31 21.79 -50.82
C THR A 206 3.45 21.86 -49.81
N ALA A 207 3.24 21.35 -48.60
CA ALA A 207 4.23 21.39 -47.51
C ALA A 207 4.00 20.25 -46.50
N TRP A 208 5.00 20.03 -45.64
CA TRP A 208 4.91 19.14 -44.49
C TRP A 208 5.02 19.98 -43.22
N GLU A 209 3.94 20.01 -42.42
CA GLU A 209 3.86 20.78 -41.19
C GLU A 209 3.95 19.85 -39.97
N ASP A 210 4.33 20.42 -38.83
CA ASP A 210 4.34 19.69 -37.56
C ASP A 210 2.90 19.38 -37.14
N SER A 211 2.70 18.18 -36.58
CA SER A 211 1.37 17.73 -36.15
C SER A 211 0.84 18.58 -34.99
N SER A 212 -0.26 19.31 -35.22
CA SER A 212 -0.95 20.07 -34.16
C SER A 212 -1.41 19.17 -33.01
N ILE A 213 -1.80 17.93 -33.31
CA ILE A 213 -2.22 16.93 -32.33
C ILE A 213 -1.05 16.57 -31.39
N LEU A 214 0.16 16.42 -31.95
CA LEU A 214 1.35 16.11 -31.16
C LEU A 214 1.69 17.27 -30.22
N GLN A 215 1.58 18.51 -30.70
CA GLN A 215 1.82 19.71 -29.90
C GLN A 215 0.79 19.84 -28.77
N GLU A 216 -0.50 19.61 -29.05
CA GLU A 216 -1.55 19.63 -28.02
C GLU A 216 -1.36 18.54 -26.96
N GLU A 217 -0.97 17.32 -27.37
CA GLU A 217 -0.67 16.21 -26.45
C GLU A 217 0.51 16.55 -25.53
N HIS A 218 1.58 17.11 -26.11
CA HIS A 218 2.76 17.58 -25.39
C HIS A 218 2.38 18.62 -24.32
N ASP A 219 1.72 19.71 -24.74
CA ASP A 219 1.40 20.81 -23.85
C ASP A 219 0.47 20.36 -22.73
N ARG A 220 -0.54 19.55 -23.06
CA ARG A 220 -1.43 18.93 -22.06
C ARG A 220 -0.64 18.13 -21.05
N LEU A 221 0.23 17.22 -21.51
CA LEU A 221 0.99 16.35 -20.62
C LEU A 221 1.88 17.17 -19.69
N LEU A 222 2.49 18.25 -20.17
CA LEU A 222 3.34 19.13 -19.37
C LEU A 222 2.57 19.77 -18.21
N TYR A 223 1.31 20.19 -18.42
CA TYR A 223 0.45 20.68 -17.33
C TYR A 223 -0.01 19.58 -16.37
N ASP A 224 -0.23 18.37 -16.87
CA ASP A 224 -0.81 17.28 -16.07
C ASP A 224 0.25 16.45 -15.33
N VAL A 225 1.52 16.49 -15.75
CA VAL A 225 2.58 15.60 -15.24
C VAL A 225 2.79 15.73 -13.73
N VAL A 226 2.56 16.92 -13.17
CA VAL A 226 2.60 17.15 -11.72
C VAL A 226 1.52 16.35 -11.01
N HIS A 227 0.30 16.29 -11.56
CA HIS A 227 -0.82 15.53 -11.01
C HIS A 227 -0.55 14.02 -11.07
N PHE A 228 0.09 13.53 -12.14
CA PHE A 228 0.57 12.14 -12.18
C PHE A 228 1.56 11.85 -11.05
N GLY A 229 2.55 12.73 -10.85
CA GLY A 229 3.53 12.61 -9.77
C GLY A 229 2.88 12.60 -8.38
N ILE A 230 2.02 13.58 -8.09
CA ILE A 230 1.28 13.67 -6.83
C ILE A 230 0.44 12.42 -6.60
N ARG A 231 -0.28 11.95 -7.63
CA ARG A 231 -1.15 10.78 -7.48
C ARG A 231 -0.37 9.52 -7.12
N VAL A 232 0.80 9.32 -7.75
CA VAL A 232 1.69 8.20 -7.42
C VAL A 232 2.13 8.26 -5.96
N ILE A 233 2.44 9.46 -5.43
CA ILE A 233 2.82 9.69 -4.04
C ILE A 233 1.65 9.42 -3.08
N GLU A 234 0.43 9.81 -3.45
CA GLU A 234 -0.77 9.53 -2.65
C GLU A 234 -1.06 8.04 -2.55
N ILE A 235 -0.92 7.29 -3.65
CA ILE A 235 -1.13 5.84 -3.67
C ILE A 235 -0.17 5.15 -2.70
N SER A 236 1.13 5.46 -2.74
CA SER A 236 2.13 4.89 -1.82
C SER A 236 1.86 5.27 -0.35
N ARG A 237 1.49 6.53 -0.09
CA ARG A 237 1.12 6.99 1.27
C ARG A 237 -0.10 6.22 1.80
N THR A 238 -1.14 6.07 0.97
CA THR A 238 -2.36 5.34 1.32
C THR A 238 -2.04 3.87 1.61
N ILE A 239 -1.22 3.22 0.78
CA ILE A 239 -0.79 1.83 1.00
C ILE A 239 -0.03 1.70 2.33
N THR A 240 0.85 2.65 2.64
CA THR A 240 1.61 2.67 3.89
C THR A 240 0.68 2.80 5.11
N GLN A 241 -0.28 3.73 5.05
CA GLN A 241 -1.28 3.92 6.10
C GLN A 241 -2.15 2.66 6.30
N LEU A 242 -2.58 2.02 5.20
CA LEU A 242 -3.34 0.77 5.26
C LEU A 242 -2.52 -0.37 5.89
N ARG A 243 -1.22 -0.47 5.62
CA ARG A 243 -0.34 -1.44 6.27
C ARG A 243 -0.23 -1.16 7.76
N ALA A 244 -0.03 0.10 8.16
CA ALA A 244 0.01 0.49 9.56
C ALA A 244 -1.31 0.17 10.29
N HIS A 245 -2.46 0.46 9.68
CA HIS A 245 -3.77 0.12 10.25
C HIS A 245 -3.98 -1.39 10.40
N LYS A 246 -3.53 -2.19 9.41
CA LYS A 246 -3.57 -3.66 9.48
C LYS A 246 -2.69 -4.21 10.59
N ILE A 247 -1.56 -3.59 10.89
CA ILE A 247 -0.69 -3.99 12.00
C ILE A 247 -1.38 -3.67 13.33
N LYS A 248 -1.84 -2.42 13.52
CA LYS A 248 -2.55 -1.99 14.73
C LYS A 248 -3.81 -2.80 15.02
N SER A 249 -4.59 -3.13 14.00
CA SER A 249 -5.78 -3.98 14.17
C SER A 249 -5.43 -5.42 14.57
N LYS A 250 -4.33 -5.98 14.04
CA LYS A 250 -3.84 -7.29 14.48
C LYS A 250 -3.31 -7.27 15.92
N GLU A 251 -2.65 -6.19 16.33
CA GLU A 251 -2.18 -6.01 17.71
C GLU A 251 -3.34 -5.97 18.70
N LYS A 252 -4.39 -5.18 18.40
CA LYS A 252 -5.61 -5.14 19.22
C LYS A 252 -6.29 -6.50 19.36
N VAL A 253 -6.36 -7.28 18.28
CA VAL A 253 -6.94 -8.64 18.33
C VAL A 253 -6.10 -9.57 19.22
N LYS A 254 -4.76 -9.45 19.18
CA LYS A 254 -3.88 -10.22 20.06
C LYS A 254 -4.07 -9.84 21.52
N GLU A 255 -4.10 -8.54 21.83
CA GLU A 255 -4.32 -8.03 23.18
C GLU A 255 -5.65 -8.53 23.76
N ILE A 256 -6.73 -8.46 22.99
CA ILE A 256 -8.04 -9.01 23.41
C ILE A 256 -7.96 -10.51 23.65
N SER A 257 -7.26 -11.27 22.79
CA SER A 257 -7.10 -12.71 22.99
C SER A 257 -6.22 -13.07 24.20
N GLU A 258 -5.19 -12.27 24.51
CA GLU A 258 -4.32 -12.50 25.66
C GLU A 258 -5.03 -12.17 26.98
N VAL A 259 -5.93 -11.18 26.98
CA VAL A 259 -6.81 -10.87 28.12
C VAL A 259 -7.88 -11.94 28.31
N GLU A 260 -8.49 -12.45 27.23
CA GLU A 260 -9.55 -13.47 27.32
C GLU A 260 -9.01 -14.85 27.75
N MET A 261 -7.76 -15.18 27.40
CA MET A 261 -7.10 -16.41 27.89
C MET A 261 -6.54 -16.28 29.32
N GLY A 262 -6.53 -15.06 29.90
CA GLY A 262 -6.23 -14.82 31.31
C GLY A 262 -7.44 -14.93 32.24
N ASP A 263 -8.65 -14.99 31.67
CA ASP A 263 -9.93 -15.03 32.39
C ASP A 263 -10.81 -16.18 31.87
N ASP A 264 -10.22 -17.36 31.77
CA ASP A 264 -10.85 -18.59 31.26
C ASP A 264 -11.87 -19.19 32.27
N THR A 265 -12.79 -18.34 32.74
CA THR A 265 -14.05 -18.77 33.37
C THR A 265 -15.31 -18.07 32.83
N ALA A 266 -15.27 -17.36 31.69
CA ALA A 266 -16.51 -16.77 31.14
C ALA A 266 -16.64 -16.70 29.59
N THR A 267 -16.88 -17.86 28.98
CA THR A 267 -17.85 -18.10 27.88
C THR A 267 -17.74 -17.35 26.53
N THR A 268 -17.55 -18.17 25.48
CA THR A 268 -17.76 -17.97 24.03
C THR A 268 -19.06 -17.27 23.57
N ALA A 269 -19.97 -16.93 24.49
CA ALA A 269 -21.18 -16.15 24.23
C ALA A 269 -20.92 -14.64 24.08
N SER A 270 -19.83 -14.11 24.67
CA SER A 270 -19.49 -12.68 24.61
C SER A 270 -19.00 -12.26 23.22
N MET A 271 -18.13 -13.08 22.59
CA MET A 271 -17.64 -12.86 21.22
C MET A 271 -18.76 -12.75 20.19
N ARG A 272 -19.83 -13.57 20.28
CA ARG A 272 -20.95 -13.51 19.34
C ARG A 272 -21.81 -12.26 19.50
N LYS A 273 -21.92 -11.72 20.73
CA LYS A 273 -22.67 -10.49 21.00
C LYS A 273 -21.93 -9.25 20.51
N LEU A 274 -20.62 -9.17 20.72
CA LEU A 274 -19.81 -8.04 20.23
C LEU A 274 -19.72 -7.99 18.69
N VAL A 275 -19.58 -9.15 18.04
CA VAL A 275 -19.64 -9.23 16.57
C VAL A 275 -21.03 -8.84 16.06
N ALA A 276 -22.11 -9.27 16.72
CA ALA A 276 -23.46 -8.89 16.33
C ALA A 276 -23.75 -7.40 16.52
N GLU A 277 -23.23 -6.76 17.58
CA GLU A 277 -23.39 -5.32 17.82
C GLU A 277 -22.58 -4.46 16.85
N GLU A 278 -21.36 -4.85 16.50
CA GLU A 278 -20.55 -4.20 15.46
C GLU A 278 -21.23 -4.29 14.09
N PHE A 279 -21.79 -5.47 13.74
CA PHE A 279 -22.58 -5.61 12.51
C PHE A 279 -23.87 -4.77 12.52
N LYS A 280 -24.52 -4.59 13.67
CA LYS A 280 -25.73 -3.76 13.81
C LYS A 280 -25.43 -2.26 13.72
N LYS A 281 -24.29 -1.81 14.25
CA LYS A 281 -23.80 -0.43 14.11
C LYS A 281 -23.39 -0.09 12.68
N LEU A 282 -22.86 -1.07 11.94
CA LEU A 282 -22.55 -0.93 10.51
C LEU A 282 -23.81 -0.95 9.63
N ALA A 283 -24.87 -1.67 10.02
CA ALA A 283 -26.13 -1.74 9.28
C ALA A 283 -27.07 -0.53 9.51
N THR A 284 -26.87 0.24 10.58
CA THR A 284 -27.74 1.39 10.93
C THR A 284 -27.28 2.72 10.33
N LYS A 285 -26.15 2.74 9.60
CA LYS A 285 -25.69 3.93 8.85
C LYS A 285 -26.22 4.02 7.41
N SER A 286 -27.15 3.15 7.02
CA SER A 286 -27.87 3.22 5.76
C SER A 286 -29.38 3.25 5.99
N THR A 287 -29.92 4.43 6.25
CA THR A 287 -31.37 4.70 6.12
C THR A 287 -31.67 5.16 4.70
N PRO A 288 -32.48 4.42 3.92
CA PRO A 288 -33.43 4.99 2.98
C PRO A 288 -34.80 5.19 3.65
N PRO A 289 -35.63 6.14 3.19
CA PRO A 289 -36.81 6.60 3.91
C PRO A 289 -38.00 5.62 3.86
N THR A 290 -38.67 5.50 5.00
CA THR A 290 -40.09 5.11 5.20
C THR A 290 -41.01 6.10 4.47
N ALA A 291 -42.23 5.81 4.01
CA ALA A 291 -43.10 4.64 3.97
C ALA A 291 -44.26 4.95 3.01
N GLY A 292 -44.95 3.93 2.50
CA GLY A 292 -46.29 4.04 1.91
C GLY A 292 -46.97 2.67 1.89
N PRO A 293 -48.15 2.47 2.52
CA PRO A 293 -48.77 1.16 2.63
C PRO A 293 -49.84 0.97 1.54
N SER A 294 -49.91 -0.23 0.94
CA SER A 294 -51.18 -0.71 0.36
C SER A 294 -51.32 -2.23 0.51
N LYS A 295 -52.55 -2.63 0.83
CA LYS A 295 -53.05 -3.99 1.03
C LYS A 295 -53.40 -4.63 -0.32
N GLU A 296 -53.24 -5.95 -0.45
CA GLU A 296 -54.22 -6.95 -0.97
C GLU A 296 -53.48 -8.27 -1.29
N LYS A 297 -53.74 -9.41 -0.62
CA LYS A 297 -54.82 -10.43 -0.80
C LYS A 297 -54.85 -11.15 -2.18
N GLY A 298 -54.68 -12.48 -2.15
CA GLY A 298 -55.12 -13.44 -3.19
C GLY A 298 -54.02 -14.44 -3.61
N LYS A 299 -53.92 -15.69 -3.12
CA LYS A 299 -54.64 -16.96 -3.45
C LYS A 299 -54.56 -17.43 -4.92
N GLY A 300 -53.99 -18.64 -5.12
CA GLY A 300 -54.08 -19.52 -6.31
C GLY A 300 -52.68 -19.93 -6.81
N LYS A 301 -52.11 -21.14 -6.65
CA LYS A 301 -52.49 -22.55 -6.87
C LYS A 301 -52.41 -23.01 -8.34
N LYS A 302 -51.43 -23.92 -8.59
CA LYS A 302 -51.25 -24.88 -9.73
C LYS A 302 -50.91 -24.23 -11.09
N SER A 303 -50.12 -24.81 -12.01
CA SER A 303 -49.59 -26.17 -12.22
C SER A 303 -48.57 -26.18 -13.37
N GLN A 304 -47.80 -27.28 -13.46
CA GLN A 304 -47.30 -27.96 -14.69
C GLN A 304 -46.12 -27.32 -15.45
N SER A 305 -44.93 -27.98 -15.43
CA SER A 305 -44.40 -28.95 -16.43
C SER A 305 -43.71 -28.22 -17.60
N SER A 306 -42.59 -28.60 -18.20
CA SER A 306 -41.85 -29.87 -18.32
C SER A 306 -40.52 -29.60 -19.04
N ALA A 307 -39.50 -30.38 -18.68
CA ALA A 307 -38.47 -31.01 -19.53
C ALA A 307 -37.80 -30.25 -20.71
N SER A 308 -36.47 -30.11 -20.63
CA SER A 308 -35.47 -30.67 -21.58
C SER A 308 -34.06 -30.28 -21.07
N ARG A 309 -33.27 -31.15 -20.45
CA ARG A 309 -32.39 -32.19 -21.03
C ARG A 309 -31.44 -31.62 -22.11
N GLN A 310 -30.21 -31.29 -21.71
CA GLN A 310 -29.03 -31.61 -22.52
C GLN A 310 -27.74 -31.67 -21.67
N THR A 311 -26.99 -32.71 -22.00
CA THR A 311 -25.84 -33.32 -21.35
C THR A 311 -24.54 -32.78 -21.94
N ARG A 312 -23.47 -32.71 -21.14
CA ARG A 312 -22.02 -32.93 -21.45
C ARG A 312 -21.21 -32.28 -20.32
N GLU A 313 -20.69 -33.00 -19.34
CA GLU A 313 -19.55 -33.93 -19.40
C GLU A 313 -18.30 -33.28 -20.03
N ASN A 314 -17.38 -32.82 -19.19
CA ASN A 314 -15.96 -33.08 -19.37
C ASN A 314 -15.19 -32.90 -18.05
N ALA A 315 -14.78 -34.04 -17.53
CA ALA A 315 -13.73 -34.15 -16.55
C ALA A 315 -12.38 -33.89 -17.21
N ASN A 316 -11.49 -33.14 -16.55
CA ASN A 316 -10.09 -33.54 -16.53
C ASN A 316 -9.41 -33.04 -15.25
N ALA A 317 -9.14 -34.00 -14.39
CA ALA A 317 -8.23 -33.88 -13.27
C ALA A 317 -6.79 -33.85 -13.79
N ARG A 318 -5.93 -33.05 -13.16
CA ARG A 318 -4.58 -33.54 -12.83
C ARG A 318 -4.02 -32.88 -11.57
N LYS A 319 -3.57 -33.79 -10.72
CA LYS A 319 -3.11 -33.67 -9.33
C LYS A 319 -1.68 -33.10 -9.24
N LYS A 320 -1.47 -32.38 -8.13
CA LYS A 320 -0.36 -32.47 -7.15
C LYS A 320 1.11 -32.35 -7.61
N GLY A 321 1.82 -31.49 -6.90
CA GLY A 321 3.27 -31.55 -6.67
C GLY A 321 3.69 -30.60 -5.54
N ASN A 322 3.51 -31.04 -4.29
CA ASN A 322 4.08 -30.39 -3.10
C ASN A 322 5.60 -30.59 -3.08
N LEU A 323 6.37 -29.53 -2.80
CA LEU A 323 7.78 -29.62 -2.42
C LEU A 323 7.95 -29.17 -0.96
N PRO A 324 8.66 -29.94 -0.12
CA PRO A 324 8.83 -29.66 1.31
C PRO A 324 10.02 -28.75 1.60
N THR A 325 9.87 -27.89 2.61
CA THR A 325 10.93 -27.11 3.26
C THR A 325 11.84 -27.99 4.14
N PRO A 326 13.17 -27.86 4.10
CA PRO A 326 14.07 -28.55 5.03
C PRO A 326 14.20 -27.81 6.36
N ARG A 327 14.01 -28.59 7.42
CA ARG A 327 14.08 -28.27 8.85
C ARG A 327 15.55 -28.20 9.31
N GLY A 328 15.82 -27.29 10.26
CA GLY A 328 17.16 -26.84 10.65
C GLY A 328 18.05 -27.81 11.42
N LYS A 329 19.29 -27.35 11.63
CA LYS A 329 20.29 -27.94 12.55
C LYS A 329 21.13 -26.83 13.18
N ARG A 330 21.09 -26.74 14.52
CA ARG A 330 22.19 -26.39 15.45
C ARG A 330 21.63 -26.33 16.89
N PRO A 331 22.43 -26.51 17.96
CA PRO A 331 23.70 -27.22 18.12
C PRO A 331 23.68 -28.22 19.32
N PRO A 332 24.72 -29.06 19.53
CA PRO A 332 24.84 -29.89 20.74
C PRO A 332 25.32 -29.08 21.95
N SER A 333 24.69 -29.32 23.09
CA SER A 333 24.95 -28.73 24.41
C SER A 333 26.23 -29.28 25.06
N ALA A 334 27.02 -28.39 25.67
CA ALA A 334 28.18 -28.72 26.50
C ALA A 334 27.77 -29.37 27.85
N PRO A 335 28.58 -30.27 28.44
CA PRO A 335 28.30 -30.88 29.74
C PRO A 335 28.69 -29.96 30.91
N GLN A 336 27.73 -29.73 31.81
CA GLN A 336 27.92 -29.03 33.09
C GLN A 336 28.74 -29.87 34.08
N LYS A 337 29.80 -29.25 34.62
CA LYS A 337 30.51 -29.65 35.85
C LYS A 337 29.60 -29.43 37.08
N GLY A 338 29.31 -30.47 37.83
CA GLY A 338 28.74 -30.40 39.19
C GLY A 338 29.76 -30.84 40.24
N LYS A 339 30.16 -29.91 41.13
CA LYS A 339 30.91 -30.18 42.37
C LYS A 339 29.94 -30.71 43.45
N GLY A 340 30.41 -31.65 44.26
CA GLY A 340 29.60 -32.43 45.20
C GLY A 340 29.24 -31.77 46.53
N LYS A 341 28.49 -32.54 47.32
CA LYS A 341 28.35 -32.50 48.78
C LYS A 341 28.13 -33.94 49.26
N GLY A 342 28.86 -34.36 50.28
CA GLY A 342 28.86 -35.75 50.77
C GLY A 342 27.82 -36.06 51.85
N LYS A 343 27.74 -37.35 52.21
CA LYS A 343 27.55 -37.87 53.58
C LYS A 343 27.63 -39.41 53.60
N GLN A 344 28.32 -39.93 54.63
CA GLN A 344 28.22 -41.27 55.25
C GLN A 344 28.67 -42.46 54.37
N THR A 345 29.53 -43.37 54.82
CA THR A 345 29.79 -43.95 56.15
C THR A 345 31.26 -44.21 56.40
#